data_AF-A0A3B9PMA1-F1
#
_entry.id   AF-A0A3B9PMA1-F1
#
_cell.length_a   1.000
_cell.length_b   1.000
_cell.length_c   1.000
_cell.angle_alpha   90.00
_cell.angle_beta   90.00
_cell.angle_gamma   90.00
#
_symmetry.space_group_name_H-M   'P 1'
#
loop_
_entity.id
_entity.type
_entity.pdbx_description
1 polymer ?
#
loop_
_entity_poly.entity_id
_entity_poly.type
_entity_poly.pdbx_seq_one_letter_code
_entity_poly.pdbx_strand_id
1 'polypeptide(L)'
;MMKQLEQTSHLFGSNAPFIEEQYENYLADPASVSAEWREYFDKLQSQAGAATRDVAHGPIIAAFEQMAKRGPVRTVVSGGGEDKQQVSVLQLINAYRFLGNRWANLDPLKRTERPQIAELEPSYYGFTEADLSKSFNVGSFHAFSTDHASLREILEALRQTYCSSIGAEYMYMTDIGQKRWIQSRLESVRGTPKFSTEMKKRILERTTAAETLERYLHTKYVGQKRFSLEGGESAIVAMDEIIRVAGGLGVAETVIGMAHRGRLNVLVNTLGKSPSMLFSEFEGKAAADLTAGDVKYHMGFSSDVMTPGGPMHLTLAFNPSHLEIINPVVEGSVYARQVRRGDEQKSQVLPVLIHGDAAVAGQGVNQEMLNFSQTRGYGTGGTVHIVINNQIGFTTSDPRDYRSSLYCTDIFKMVEAPIFHVNGDDPEAVAFVTALAVEFRQQFKKDVVVDIICFRKLGHNEQDEPMVTQPLMYRTIQK
;
A
#
# COMPACT_ATOMS: atom_id res chain seq x y z
N MET A 1 29.13 -30.35 -75.23
CA MET A 1 28.68 -31.65 -74.74
C MET A 1 28.29 -31.61 -73.25
N MET A 2 29.14 -31.18 -72.31
CA MET A 2 28.77 -31.01 -70.89
C MET A 2 27.59 -30.04 -70.63
N LYS A 3 27.56 -28.86 -71.27
CA LYS A 3 26.46 -27.88 -71.11
C LYS A 3 25.08 -28.37 -71.60
N GLN A 4 25.05 -29.32 -72.54
CA GLN A 4 23.79 -29.89 -73.05
C GLN A 4 23.25 -30.98 -72.11
N LEU A 5 24.15 -31.72 -71.44
CA LEU A 5 23.83 -32.70 -70.40
C LEU A 5 23.29 -32.04 -69.12
N GLU A 6 23.77 -30.85 -68.75
CA GLU A 6 23.23 -30.08 -67.61
C GLU A 6 21.83 -29.52 -67.87
N GLN A 7 21.50 -29.19 -69.13
CA GLN A 7 20.19 -28.65 -69.52
C GLN A 7 19.09 -29.72 -69.62
N THR A 8 19.45 -30.99 -69.81
CA THR A 8 18.50 -32.12 -69.88
C THR A 8 18.58 -33.04 -68.66
N SER A 9 19.37 -32.68 -67.65
CA SER A 9 19.47 -33.41 -66.40
C SER A 9 18.19 -33.25 -65.58
N HIS A 10 17.77 -34.31 -64.88
CA HIS A 10 16.63 -34.26 -63.97
C HIS A 10 16.80 -33.21 -62.87
N LEU A 11 18.04 -32.79 -62.58
CA LEU A 11 18.42 -31.77 -61.59
C LEU A 11 18.51 -30.34 -62.15
N PHE A 12 18.00 -30.10 -63.36
CA PHE A 12 17.96 -28.76 -63.94
C PHE A 12 17.04 -27.83 -63.12
N GLY A 13 17.47 -26.59 -62.86
CA GLY A 13 16.84 -25.70 -61.88
C GLY A 13 15.37 -25.36 -62.12
N SER A 14 14.84 -25.51 -63.35
CA SER A 14 13.39 -25.35 -63.60
C SER A 14 12.54 -26.50 -63.08
N ASN A 15 13.15 -27.66 -62.78
CA ASN A 15 12.48 -28.81 -62.16
C ASN A 15 12.54 -28.76 -60.63
N ALA A 16 13.15 -27.74 -60.03
CA ALA A 16 13.30 -27.62 -58.58
C ALA A 16 11.98 -27.84 -57.81
N PRO A 17 10.82 -27.27 -58.21
CA PRO A 17 9.56 -27.51 -57.49
C PRO A 17 9.11 -28.97 -57.51
N PHE A 18 9.34 -29.67 -58.63
CA PHE A 18 8.99 -31.08 -58.76
C PHE A 18 9.92 -31.97 -57.92
N ILE A 19 11.22 -31.66 -57.88
CA ILE A 19 12.20 -32.41 -57.09
C ILE A 19 11.96 -32.17 -55.59
N GLU A 20 11.63 -30.94 -55.20
CA GLU A 20 11.24 -30.58 -53.83
C GLU A 20 9.98 -31.35 -53.40
N GLU A 21 8.96 -31.43 -54.25
CA GLU A 21 7.75 -32.22 -53.98
C GLU A 21 8.06 -33.72 -53.84
N GLN A 22 8.90 -34.27 -54.73
CA GLN A 22 9.34 -35.67 -54.63
C GLN A 22 10.17 -35.91 -53.36
N TYR A 23 11.01 -34.97 -52.94
CA TYR A 23 11.79 -35.09 -51.71
C TYR A 23 10.90 -35.01 -50.47
N GLU A 24 9.92 -34.09 -50.43
CA GLU A 24 8.91 -34.02 -49.36
C GLU A 24 8.09 -35.31 -49.23
N ASN A 25 7.69 -35.90 -50.36
CA ASN A 25 7.01 -37.19 -50.38
C ASN A 25 7.91 -38.32 -49.85
N TYR A 26 9.19 -38.33 -50.23
CA TYR A 26 10.18 -39.26 -49.69
C TYR A 26 10.40 -39.10 -48.17
N LEU A 27 10.43 -37.86 -47.66
CA LEU A 27 10.57 -37.58 -46.22
C LEU A 27 9.33 -38.02 -45.42
N ALA A 28 8.14 -37.96 -46.03
CA ALA A 28 6.89 -38.43 -45.43
C ALA A 28 6.78 -39.96 -45.45
N ASP A 29 7.09 -40.58 -46.59
CA ASP A 29 7.15 -42.03 -46.78
C ASP A 29 8.12 -42.37 -47.93
N PRO A 30 9.29 -42.97 -47.65
CA PRO A 30 10.24 -43.36 -48.70
C PRO A 30 9.65 -44.32 -49.74
N ALA A 31 8.60 -45.10 -49.39
CA ALA A 31 7.94 -46.01 -50.31
C ALA A 31 7.09 -45.29 -51.38
N SER A 32 6.75 -44.02 -51.16
CA SER A 32 5.86 -43.22 -52.03
C SER A 32 6.53 -42.72 -53.31
N VAL A 33 7.87 -42.71 -53.35
CA VAL A 33 8.66 -42.33 -54.53
C VAL A 33 9.22 -43.55 -55.25
N SER A 34 9.58 -43.40 -56.53
CA SER A 34 10.16 -44.49 -57.31
C SER A 34 11.51 -44.92 -56.76
N ALA A 35 11.94 -46.14 -57.10
CA ALA A 35 13.18 -46.71 -56.59
C ALA A 35 14.42 -45.86 -56.93
N GLU A 36 14.42 -45.24 -58.10
CA GLU A 36 15.50 -44.37 -58.58
C GLU A 36 15.61 -43.09 -57.73
N TRP A 37 14.47 -42.47 -57.39
CA TRP A 37 14.42 -41.30 -56.52
C TRP A 37 14.78 -41.62 -55.07
N ARG A 38 14.32 -42.77 -54.56
CA ARG A 38 14.67 -43.24 -53.21
C ARG A 38 16.16 -43.41 -53.04
N GLU A 39 16.83 -44.09 -53.98
CA GLU A 39 18.29 -44.29 -53.92
C GLU A 39 19.06 -42.95 -54.00
N TYR A 40 18.56 -41.99 -54.78
CA TYR A 40 19.13 -40.66 -54.88
C TYR A 40 18.98 -39.88 -53.56
N PHE A 41 17.80 -39.89 -52.93
CA PHE A 41 17.53 -39.18 -51.67
C PHE A 41 18.15 -39.85 -50.44
N ASP A 42 18.29 -41.18 -50.43
CA ASP A 42 19.04 -41.91 -49.39
C ASP A 42 20.50 -41.45 -49.36
N LYS A 43 21.12 -41.29 -50.54
CA LYS A 43 22.48 -40.74 -50.66
C LYS A 43 22.56 -39.30 -50.18
N LEU A 44 21.55 -38.49 -50.50
CA LEU A 44 21.46 -37.08 -50.09
C LEU A 44 21.37 -36.93 -48.55
N GLN A 45 20.54 -37.72 -47.88
CA GLN A 45 20.45 -37.77 -46.41
C GLN A 45 21.74 -38.29 -45.74
N SER A 46 22.49 -39.14 -46.42
CA SER A 46 23.75 -39.71 -45.90
C SER A 46 24.96 -38.80 -46.12
N GLN A 47 24.84 -37.70 -46.88
CA GLN A 47 25.95 -36.83 -47.22
C GLN A 47 26.33 -35.95 -46.00
N ALA A 48 27.57 -36.10 -45.54
CA ALA A 48 28.05 -35.58 -44.26
C ALA A 48 27.98 -34.04 -44.16
N GLY A 49 27.14 -33.53 -43.23
CA GLY A 49 27.11 -32.11 -42.88
C GLY A 49 25.87 -31.63 -42.11
N ALA A 50 24.73 -32.32 -42.17
CA ALA A 50 23.52 -31.95 -41.43
C ALA A 50 23.39 -32.80 -40.15
N ALA A 51 23.44 -32.17 -38.98
CA ALA A 51 23.35 -32.85 -37.67
C ALA A 51 21.93 -33.37 -37.33
N THR A 52 20.97 -33.24 -38.26
CA THR A 52 19.57 -33.61 -38.09
C THR A 52 19.03 -34.14 -39.42
N ARG A 53 18.32 -35.28 -39.41
CA ARG A 53 17.57 -35.75 -40.58
C ARG A 53 16.52 -34.72 -40.96
N ASP A 54 16.38 -34.43 -42.25
CA ASP A 54 15.31 -33.56 -42.74
C ASP A 54 13.94 -34.18 -42.43
N VAL A 55 12.95 -33.32 -42.20
CA VAL A 55 11.56 -33.70 -41.89
C VAL A 55 10.65 -33.05 -42.92
N ALA A 56 9.59 -33.75 -43.34
CA ALA A 56 8.62 -33.21 -44.28
C ALA A 56 7.96 -31.93 -43.72
N HIS A 57 8.09 -30.81 -44.42
CA HIS A 57 7.53 -29.52 -44.03
C HIS A 57 6.12 -29.30 -44.58
N GLY A 58 5.71 -30.03 -45.62
CA GLY A 58 4.36 -29.92 -46.22
C GLY A 58 3.21 -30.01 -45.20
N PRO A 59 3.17 -31.01 -44.31
CA PRO A 59 2.13 -31.12 -43.27
C PRO A 59 2.13 -29.97 -42.26
N ILE A 60 3.31 -29.41 -41.95
CA ILE A 60 3.48 -28.30 -41.02
C ILE A 60 2.95 -27.01 -41.67
N ILE A 61 3.33 -26.74 -42.92
CA ILE A 61 2.86 -25.59 -43.69
C ILE A 61 1.34 -25.65 -43.88
N ALA A 62 0.80 -26.83 -44.22
CA ALA A 62 -0.64 -27.03 -44.34
C ALA A 62 -1.38 -26.80 -43.00
N ALA A 63 -0.80 -27.22 -41.88
CA ALA A 63 -1.34 -26.96 -40.54
C ALA A 63 -1.34 -25.46 -40.21
N PHE A 64 -0.27 -24.73 -40.54
CA PHE A 64 -0.20 -23.28 -40.35
C PHE A 64 -1.16 -22.51 -41.27
N GLU A 65 -1.31 -22.91 -42.54
CA GLU A 65 -2.32 -22.33 -43.44
C GLU A 65 -3.74 -22.56 -42.92
N GLN A 66 -4.05 -23.76 -42.42
CA GLN A 66 -5.35 -24.04 -41.81
C GLN A 66 -5.57 -23.23 -40.53
N MET A 67 -4.51 -22.98 -39.75
CA MET A 67 -4.55 -22.14 -38.56
C MET A 67 -4.76 -20.66 -38.91
N ALA A 68 -4.12 -20.16 -39.97
CA ALA A 68 -4.29 -18.80 -40.47
C ALA A 68 -5.70 -18.57 -41.07
N LYS A 69 -6.26 -19.56 -41.80
CA LYS A 69 -7.63 -19.52 -42.34
C LYS A 69 -8.71 -19.57 -41.25
N ARG A 70 -8.39 -20.03 -40.04
CA ARG A 70 -9.32 -20.10 -38.89
C ARG A 70 -9.41 -18.81 -38.07
N GLY A 71 -8.61 -17.79 -38.38
CA GLY A 71 -8.51 -16.56 -37.56
C GLY A 71 -7.88 -16.82 -36.18
N PRO A 72 -7.65 -15.79 -35.35
CA PRO A 72 -7.12 -16.01 -34.00
C PRO A 72 -8.08 -16.96 -33.26
N VAL A 73 -7.54 -18.04 -32.74
CA VAL A 73 -8.28 -19.02 -31.93
C VAL A 73 -8.86 -18.29 -30.73
N ARG A 74 -10.12 -17.85 -30.83
CA ARG A 74 -10.97 -17.71 -29.66
C ARG A 74 -11.30 -19.12 -29.25
N THR A 75 -10.67 -19.57 -28.19
CA THR A 75 -11.07 -20.76 -27.46
C THR A 75 -12.51 -20.55 -27.00
N VAL A 76 -13.47 -21.00 -27.80
CA VAL A 76 -14.84 -21.17 -27.34
C VAL A 76 -14.82 -22.48 -26.58
N VAL A 77 -14.55 -22.38 -25.28
CA VAL A 77 -14.74 -23.49 -24.35
C VAL A 77 -16.23 -23.77 -24.32
N SER A 78 -16.67 -24.83 -25.02
CA SER A 78 -18.02 -25.35 -24.90
C SER A 78 -18.09 -26.22 -23.64
N GLY A 79 -18.37 -25.57 -22.50
CA GLY A 79 -18.64 -26.19 -21.21
C GLY A 79 -18.70 -25.14 -20.09
N GLY A 80 -19.81 -25.08 -19.35
CA GLY A 80 -19.86 -24.40 -18.05
C GLY A 80 -20.10 -22.88 -18.06
N GLY A 81 -21.36 -22.44 -18.24
CA GLY A 81 -21.74 -21.06 -17.91
C GLY A 81 -21.45 -20.69 -16.44
N GLU A 82 -21.56 -21.67 -15.54
CA GLU A 82 -21.26 -21.54 -14.10
C GLU A 82 -19.75 -21.38 -13.83
N ASP A 83 -18.88 -22.12 -14.52
CA ASP A 83 -17.41 -22.01 -14.35
C ASP A 83 -16.88 -20.64 -14.74
N LYS A 84 -17.42 -20.04 -15.81
CA LYS A 84 -17.06 -18.68 -16.23
C LYS A 84 -17.50 -17.64 -15.21
N GLN A 85 -18.73 -17.75 -14.70
CA GLN A 85 -19.23 -16.86 -13.65
C GLN A 85 -18.40 -16.99 -12.36
N GLN A 86 -18.01 -18.22 -12.00
CA GLN A 86 -17.14 -18.47 -10.85
C GLN A 86 -15.76 -17.78 -10.99
N VAL A 87 -15.13 -17.86 -12.16
CA VAL A 87 -13.85 -17.15 -12.41
C VAL A 87 -14.04 -15.63 -12.32
N SER A 88 -15.14 -15.10 -12.87
CA SER A 88 -15.50 -13.68 -12.78
C SER A 88 -15.64 -13.20 -11.32
N VAL A 89 -16.22 -14.01 -10.42
CA VAL A 89 -16.30 -13.67 -8.99
C VAL A 89 -14.91 -13.53 -8.36
N LEU A 90 -13.99 -14.45 -8.66
CA LEU A 90 -12.62 -14.38 -8.14
C LEU A 90 -11.85 -13.17 -8.68
N GLN A 91 -12.05 -12.83 -9.96
CA GLN A 91 -11.48 -11.62 -10.55
C GLN A 91 -12.04 -10.34 -9.90
N LEU A 92 -13.33 -10.30 -9.61
CA LEU A 92 -13.98 -9.20 -8.91
C LEU A 92 -13.44 -9.03 -7.49
N ILE A 93 -13.31 -10.12 -6.72
CA ILE A 93 -12.67 -10.10 -5.39
C ILE A 93 -11.25 -9.51 -5.49
N ASN A 94 -10.47 -9.96 -6.46
CA ASN A 94 -9.12 -9.44 -6.68
C ASN A 94 -9.13 -7.96 -7.06
N ALA A 95 -10.07 -7.50 -7.89
CA ALA A 95 -10.19 -6.09 -8.25
C ALA A 95 -10.45 -5.20 -7.02
N TYR A 96 -11.32 -5.62 -6.10
CA TYR A 96 -11.53 -4.89 -4.84
C TYR A 96 -10.28 -4.85 -3.95
N ARG A 97 -9.48 -5.94 -3.90
CA ARG A 97 -8.20 -5.96 -3.17
C ARG A 97 -7.18 -4.95 -3.73
N PHE A 98 -7.16 -4.71 -5.04
CA PHE A 98 -6.24 -3.78 -5.69
C PHE A 98 -6.75 -2.34 -5.73
N LEU A 99 -8.03 -2.15 -6.04
CA LEU A 99 -8.61 -0.87 -6.44
C LEU A 99 -9.62 -0.32 -5.42
N GLY A 100 -10.04 -1.12 -4.44
CA GLY A 100 -11.07 -0.72 -3.47
C GLY A 100 -10.73 0.57 -2.71
N ASN A 101 -9.44 0.78 -2.39
CA ASN A 101 -8.94 1.99 -1.74
C ASN A 101 -9.29 3.28 -2.51
N ARG A 102 -9.36 3.24 -3.84
CA ARG A 102 -9.70 4.38 -4.69
C ARG A 102 -11.18 4.76 -4.62
N TRP A 103 -12.01 3.86 -4.12
CA TRP A 103 -13.45 4.06 -3.93
C TRP A 103 -13.84 4.15 -2.44
N ALA A 104 -12.86 4.04 -1.53
CA ALA A 104 -13.09 4.14 -0.10
C ALA A 104 -13.54 5.54 0.34
N ASN A 105 -14.33 5.59 1.41
CA ASN A 105 -14.83 6.83 2.02
C ASN A 105 -13.77 7.46 2.93
N LEU A 106 -12.70 7.97 2.32
CA LEU A 106 -11.51 8.40 3.06
C LEU A 106 -11.53 9.86 3.50
N ASP A 107 -12.10 10.77 2.71
CA ASP A 107 -12.09 12.21 2.99
C ASP A 107 -13.25 12.60 3.92
N PRO A 108 -12.98 13.08 5.16
CA PRO A 108 -14.01 13.61 6.06
C PRO A 108 -14.83 14.74 5.42
N LEU A 109 -14.19 15.57 4.58
CA LEU A 109 -14.80 16.74 3.96
C LEU A 109 -15.59 16.40 2.69
N LYS A 110 -15.51 15.17 2.19
CA LYS A 110 -16.21 14.66 0.99
C LYS A 110 -16.06 15.59 -0.23
N ARG A 111 -14.86 16.13 -0.45
CA ARG A 111 -14.56 17.13 -1.48
C ARG A 111 -14.37 16.52 -2.86
N THR A 112 -13.79 15.32 -2.91
CA THR A 112 -13.46 14.65 -4.17
C THR A 112 -14.58 13.71 -4.57
N GLU A 113 -15.05 13.84 -5.81
CA GLU A 113 -15.98 12.87 -6.39
C GLU A 113 -15.30 11.51 -6.53
N ARG A 114 -16.03 10.45 -6.20
CA ARG A 114 -15.48 9.10 -6.33
C ARG A 114 -15.36 8.75 -7.82
N PRO A 115 -14.18 8.27 -8.28
CA PRO A 115 -13.92 8.03 -9.70
C PRO A 115 -14.58 6.74 -10.18
N GLN A 116 -15.37 6.74 -11.26
CA GLN A 116 -15.98 5.49 -11.73
C GLN A 116 -14.90 4.44 -12.09
N ILE A 117 -14.92 3.28 -11.41
CA ILE A 117 -13.99 2.18 -11.64
C ILE A 117 -14.77 0.99 -12.17
N ALA A 118 -14.66 0.73 -13.47
CA ALA A 118 -15.43 -0.31 -14.13
C ALA A 118 -15.16 -1.70 -13.51
N GLU A 119 -13.93 -1.98 -13.11
CA GLU A 119 -13.51 -3.23 -12.49
C GLU A 119 -14.11 -3.48 -11.10
N LEU A 120 -14.74 -2.47 -10.45
CA LEU A 120 -15.48 -2.67 -9.20
C LEU A 120 -16.97 -2.93 -9.43
N GLU A 121 -17.45 -2.79 -10.69
CA GLU A 121 -18.84 -2.99 -11.06
C GLU A 121 -19.10 -4.44 -11.50
N PRO A 122 -20.15 -5.12 -10.97
CA PRO A 122 -20.47 -6.49 -11.38
C PRO A 122 -20.75 -6.63 -12.88
N SER A 123 -21.34 -5.59 -13.49
CA SER A 123 -21.69 -5.55 -14.91
C SER A 123 -20.47 -5.64 -15.83
N TYR A 124 -19.29 -5.17 -15.39
CA TYR A 124 -18.03 -5.32 -16.12
C TYR A 124 -17.66 -6.79 -16.36
N TYR A 125 -18.04 -7.67 -15.43
CA TYR A 125 -17.82 -9.11 -15.51
C TYR A 125 -18.99 -9.88 -16.12
N GLY A 126 -20.02 -9.17 -16.61
CA GLY A 126 -21.22 -9.75 -17.22
C GLY A 126 -22.26 -10.24 -16.22
N PHE A 127 -22.19 -9.83 -14.95
CA PHE A 127 -23.23 -10.12 -13.97
C PHE A 127 -24.44 -9.18 -14.15
N THR A 128 -25.62 -9.75 -13.98
CA THR A 128 -26.90 -9.06 -13.97
C THR A 128 -27.53 -9.11 -12.58
N GLU A 129 -28.62 -8.37 -12.35
CA GLU A 129 -29.34 -8.44 -11.07
C GLU A 129 -29.85 -9.85 -10.74
N ALA A 130 -30.16 -10.66 -11.77
CA ALA A 130 -30.58 -12.05 -11.59
C ALA A 130 -29.48 -12.95 -11.04
N ASP A 131 -28.20 -12.57 -11.17
CA ASP A 131 -27.07 -13.34 -10.65
C ASP A 131 -26.78 -13.04 -9.17
N LEU A 132 -27.35 -11.99 -8.59
CA LEU A 132 -27.05 -11.55 -7.22
C LEU A 132 -27.42 -12.60 -6.15
N SER A 133 -28.43 -13.43 -6.39
CA SER A 133 -28.84 -14.50 -5.49
C SER A 133 -28.11 -15.82 -5.71
N LYS A 134 -27.31 -15.95 -6.78
CA LYS A 134 -26.54 -17.16 -7.06
C LYS A 134 -25.39 -17.29 -6.06
N SER A 135 -25.14 -18.52 -5.63
CA SER A 135 -24.07 -18.88 -4.71
C SER A 135 -22.79 -19.20 -5.48
N PHE A 136 -21.67 -18.67 -5.01
CA PHE A 136 -20.35 -18.86 -5.60
C PHE A 136 -19.33 -19.23 -4.53
N ASN A 137 -18.29 -19.94 -4.93
CA ASN A 137 -17.13 -20.17 -4.07
C ASN A 137 -16.34 -18.87 -3.87
N VAL A 138 -15.97 -18.55 -2.63
CA VAL A 138 -15.27 -17.30 -2.28
C VAL A 138 -13.73 -17.41 -2.36
N GLY A 139 -13.21 -18.61 -2.62
CA GLY A 139 -11.79 -18.89 -2.79
C GLY A 139 -10.97 -18.50 -1.56
N SER A 140 -10.07 -17.54 -1.73
CA SER A 140 -9.17 -17.05 -0.67
C SER A 140 -9.73 -15.87 0.14
N PHE A 141 -11.02 -15.56 0.01
CA PHE A 141 -11.62 -14.41 0.67
C PHE A 141 -12.07 -14.77 2.09
N HIS A 142 -11.47 -14.14 3.10
CA HIS A 142 -11.64 -14.53 4.51
C HIS A 142 -12.87 -13.92 5.21
N ALA A 143 -13.81 -13.30 4.46
CA ALA A 143 -14.97 -12.61 5.03
C ALA A 143 -16.15 -13.52 5.44
N PHE A 144 -16.03 -14.83 5.18
CA PHE A 144 -17.07 -15.82 5.43
C PHE A 144 -16.49 -17.03 6.17
N SER A 145 -17.31 -17.69 6.99
CA SER A 145 -16.95 -18.95 7.65
C SER A 145 -17.14 -20.17 6.75
N THR A 146 -17.85 -20.00 5.63
CA THR A 146 -18.11 -21.02 4.61
C THR A 146 -17.37 -20.69 3.32
N ASP A 147 -17.04 -21.72 2.54
CA ASP A 147 -16.36 -21.55 1.26
C ASP A 147 -17.26 -20.98 0.15
N HIS A 148 -18.57 -20.79 0.43
CA HIS A 148 -19.55 -20.27 -0.52
C HIS A 148 -20.38 -19.14 0.11
N ALA A 149 -20.77 -18.18 -0.73
CA ALA A 149 -21.67 -17.08 -0.40
C ALA A 149 -22.40 -16.60 -1.67
N SER A 150 -23.54 -15.91 -1.53
CA SER A 150 -24.20 -15.31 -2.68
C SER A 150 -23.40 -14.13 -3.25
N LEU A 151 -23.51 -13.87 -4.55
CA LEU A 151 -22.83 -12.72 -5.17
C LEU A 151 -23.16 -11.39 -4.47
N ARG A 152 -24.41 -11.22 -4.00
CA ARG A 152 -24.83 -10.08 -3.18
C ARG A 152 -24.02 -9.95 -1.91
N GLU A 153 -23.91 -11.02 -1.14
CA GLU A 153 -23.15 -11.03 0.12
C GLU A 153 -21.66 -10.77 -0.12
N ILE A 154 -21.09 -11.36 -1.19
CA ILE A 154 -19.69 -11.15 -1.58
C ILE A 154 -19.46 -9.66 -1.87
N LEU A 155 -20.31 -9.03 -2.69
CA LEU A 155 -20.21 -7.61 -3.02
C LEU A 155 -20.34 -6.70 -1.79
N GLU A 156 -21.27 -7.00 -0.91
CA GLU A 156 -21.44 -6.26 0.35
C GLU A 156 -20.19 -6.37 1.22
N ALA A 157 -19.68 -7.59 1.41
CA ALA A 157 -18.47 -7.82 2.20
C ALA A 157 -17.23 -7.14 1.59
N LEU A 158 -17.07 -7.17 0.27
CA LEU A 158 -15.97 -6.49 -0.43
C LEU A 158 -16.04 -4.96 -0.25
N ARG A 159 -17.22 -4.36 -0.43
CA ARG A 159 -17.43 -2.92 -0.24
C ARG A 159 -17.21 -2.50 1.22
N GLN A 160 -17.69 -3.31 2.17
CA GLN A 160 -17.48 -3.06 3.59
C GLN A 160 -15.99 -3.12 3.96
N THR A 161 -15.26 -4.10 3.42
CA THR A 161 -13.84 -4.33 3.73
C THR A 161 -12.92 -3.29 3.10
N TYR A 162 -13.11 -2.99 1.81
CA TYR A 162 -12.12 -2.24 1.03
C TYR A 162 -12.59 -0.85 0.58
N CYS A 163 -13.86 -0.49 0.78
CA CYS A 163 -14.44 0.77 0.31
C CYS A 163 -15.17 1.59 1.40
N SER A 164 -14.99 1.25 2.67
CA SER A 164 -15.59 1.98 3.81
C SER A 164 -14.63 3.07 4.32
N SER A 165 -14.43 3.19 5.63
CA SER A 165 -13.52 4.15 6.25
C SER A 165 -12.04 3.80 6.07
N ILE A 166 -11.74 2.60 5.56
CA ILE A 166 -10.37 2.09 5.35
C ILE A 166 -10.16 1.80 3.87
N GLY A 167 -9.05 2.31 3.32
CA GLY A 167 -8.51 1.96 2.03
C GLY A 167 -7.15 1.29 2.21
N ALA A 168 -7.07 -0.01 1.92
CA ALA A 168 -5.83 -0.78 2.06
C ALA A 168 -5.07 -0.87 0.74
N GLU A 169 -3.77 -0.62 0.81
CA GLU A 169 -2.83 -0.64 -0.32
C GLU A 169 -1.67 -1.60 0.02
N TYR A 170 -1.80 -2.85 -0.43
CA TYR A 170 -0.85 -3.93 -0.10
C TYR A 170 -0.61 -4.94 -1.23
N MET A 171 -1.47 -4.98 -2.25
CA MET A 171 -1.39 -6.02 -3.29
C MET A 171 -0.16 -5.90 -4.21
N TYR A 172 0.51 -4.74 -4.24
CA TYR A 172 1.78 -4.53 -4.96
C TYR A 172 2.97 -5.24 -4.28
N MET A 173 2.83 -5.65 -3.02
CA MET A 173 3.90 -6.34 -2.30
C MET A 173 4.23 -7.66 -2.98
N THR A 174 5.51 -8.01 -3.07
CA THR A 174 5.94 -9.27 -3.69
C THR A 174 5.67 -10.47 -2.79
N ASP A 175 5.92 -10.34 -1.49
CA ASP A 175 5.75 -11.40 -0.48
C ASP A 175 4.27 -11.83 -0.34
N ILE A 176 4.00 -13.10 -0.64
CA ILE A 176 2.66 -13.69 -0.58
C ILE A 176 2.21 -13.91 0.87
N GLY A 177 3.14 -14.25 1.77
CA GLY A 177 2.84 -14.44 3.20
C GLY A 177 2.34 -13.14 3.82
N GLN A 178 2.99 -12.02 3.52
CA GLN A 178 2.56 -10.69 3.97
C GLN A 178 1.17 -10.31 3.41
N LYS A 179 0.93 -10.55 2.11
CA LYS A 179 -0.39 -10.31 1.49
C LYS A 179 -1.51 -11.12 2.16
N ARG A 180 -1.30 -12.42 2.34
CA ARG A 180 -2.27 -13.31 3.00
C ARG A 180 -2.50 -12.94 4.45
N TRP A 181 -1.47 -12.50 5.16
CA TRP A 181 -1.60 -12.04 6.53
C TRP A 181 -2.52 -10.82 6.62
N ILE A 182 -2.32 -9.81 5.77
CA ILE A 182 -3.18 -8.61 5.71
C ILE A 182 -4.62 -9.00 5.35
N GLN A 183 -4.80 -9.85 4.34
CA GLN A 183 -6.12 -10.37 3.93
C GLN A 183 -6.85 -11.03 5.10
N SER A 184 -6.18 -11.93 5.83
CA SER A 184 -6.79 -12.64 6.95
C SER A 184 -7.26 -11.72 8.08
N ARG A 185 -6.56 -10.60 8.32
CA ARG A 185 -6.89 -9.65 9.39
C ARG A 185 -7.96 -8.63 8.97
N LEU A 186 -7.89 -8.11 7.74
CA LEU A 186 -8.87 -7.14 7.25
C LEU A 186 -10.21 -7.78 6.88
N GLU A 187 -10.18 -8.87 6.13
CA GLU A 187 -11.38 -9.47 5.55
C GLU A 187 -12.22 -10.21 6.60
N SER A 188 -11.58 -10.83 7.61
CA SER A 188 -12.28 -11.55 8.68
C SER A 188 -13.20 -10.65 9.52
N VAL A 189 -12.85 -9.38 9.67
CA VAL A 189 -13.68 -8.36 10.35
C VAL A 189 -14.41 -7.44 9.37
N ARG A 190 -14.26 -7.70 8.07
CA ARG A 190 -14.79 -6.88 6.96
C ARG A 190 -14.45 -5.39 7.09
N GLY A 191 -13.24 -5.07 7.58
CA GLY A 191 -12.84 -3.68 7.88
C GLY A 191 -13.62 -2.99 9.00
N THR A 192 -14.53 -3.68 9.70
CA THR A 192 -15.36 -3.14 10.78
C THR A 192 -15.09 -3.87 12.09
N PRO A 193 -14.06 -3.46 12.85
CA PRO A 193 -13.70 -4.09 14.11
C PRO A 193 -14.86 -3.97 15.13
N LYS A 194 -15.09 -5.03 15.91
CA LYS A 194 -16.01 -4.98 17.05
C LYS A 194 -15.23 -4.76 18.33
N PHE A 195 -15.12 -3.50 18.75
CA PHE A 195 -14.48 -3.15 20.01
C PHE A 195 -15.40 -3.37 21.22
N SER A 196 -14.80 -3.72 22.36
CA SER A 196 -15.51 -3.75 23.64
C SER A 196 -15.93 -2.35 24.06
N THR A 197 -16.92 -2.26 24.96
CA THR A 197 -17.41 -0.98 25.50
C THR A 197 -16.29 -0.18 26.16
N GLU A 198 -15.37 -0.84 26.84
CA GLU A 198 -14.22 -0.22 27.52
C GLU A 198 -13.27 0.40 26.50
N MET A 199 -12.99 -0.31 25.40
CA MET A 199 -12.14 0.22 24.33
C MET A 199 -12.81 1.41 23.63
N LYS A 200 -14.12 1.35 23.37
CA LYS A 200 -14.86 2.50 22.81
C LYS A 200 -14.83 3.73 23.73
N LYS A 201 -14.99 3.53 25.04
CA LYS A 201 -14.84 4.61 26.04
C LYS A 201 -13.44 5.19 26.04
N ARG A 202 -12.40 4.35 25.93
CA ARG A 202 -11.01 4.81 25.85
C ARG A 202 -10.76 5.64 24.59
N ILE A 203 -11.21 5.16 23.43
CA ILE A 203 -11.10 5.90 22.15
C ILE A 203 -11.75 7.28 22.30
N LEU A 204 -13.00 7.33 22.80
CA LEU A 204 -13.71 8.59 23.03
C LEU A 204 -12.97 9.50 24.02
N GLU A 205 -12.43 8.96 25.11
CA GLU A 205 -11.66 9.70 26.10
C GLU A 205 -10.40 10.33 25.48
N ARG A 206 -9.66 9.56 24.66
CA ARG A 206 -8.46 10.05 23.97
C ARG A 206 -8.78 11.16 22.98
N THR A 207 -9.83 10.99 22.16
CA THR A 207 -10.31 12.03 21.24
C THR A 207 -10.75 13.29 22.01
N THR A 208 -11.49 13.12 23.10
CA THR A 208 -11.96 14.24 23.94
C THR A 208 -10.79 15.00 24.58
N ALA A 209 -9.79 14.28 25.09
CA ALA A 209 -8.59 14.90 25.66
C ALA A 209 -7.80 15.69 24.60
N ALA A 210 -7.71 15.16 23.38
CA ALA A 210 -7.06 15.82 22.26
C ALA A 210 -7.74 17.15 21.92
N GLU A 211 -9.07 17.15 21.72
CA GLU A 211 -9.84 18.37 21.41
C GLU A 211 -9.80 19.38 22.58
N THR A 212 -10.00 18.90 23.80
CA THR A 212 -10.11 19.76 25.00
C THR A 212 -8.83 20.55 25.24
N LEU A 213 -7.66 19.93 25.06
CA LEU A 213 -6.38 20.62 25.20
C LEU A 213 -6.24 21.74 24.16
N GLU A 214 -6.57 21.49 22.89
CA GLU A 214 -6.46 22.50 21.84
C GLU A 214 -7.40 23.67 22.08
N ARG A 215 -8.65 23.39 22.46
CA ARG A 215 -9.64 24.43 22.79
C ARG A 215 -9.20 25.26 23.98
N TYR A 216 -8.66 24.61 25.03
CA TYR A 216 -8.13 25.33 26.18
C TYR A 216 -6.98 26.26 25.79
N LEU A 217 -6.01 25.76 25.03
CA LEU A 217 -4.87 26.57 24.55
C LEU A 217 -5.35 27.72 23.65
N HIS A 218 -6.35 27.47 22.79
CA HIS A 218 -6.92 28.48 21.91
C HIS A 218 -7.56 29.63 22.70
N THR A 219 -8.34 29.31 23.73
CA THR A 219 -9.02 30.32 24.56
C THR A 219 -8.05 31.07 25.46
N LYS A 220 -7.07 30.38 26.06
CA LYS A 220 -6.19 30.99 27.07
C LYS A 220 -5.00 31.75 26.47
N TYR A 221 -4.43 31.27 25.38
CA TYR A 221 -3.21 31.82 24.76
C TYR A 221 -3.49 32.30 23.34
N VAL A 222 -4.42 33.24 23.22
CA VAL A 222 -4.87 33.81 21.94
C VAL A 222 -3.68 34.38 21.15
N GLY A 223 -3.60 34.03 19.87
CA GLY A 223 -2.57 34.53 18.95
C GLY A 223 -1.18 33.93 19.15
N GLN A 224 -0.96 33.04 20.13
CA GLN A 224 0.31 32.32 20.24
C GLN A 224 0.35 31.10 19.31
N LYS A 225 1.46 30.95 18.58
CA LYS A 225 1.69 29.80 17.69
C LYS A 225 1.76 28.50 18.51
N ARG A 226 0.91 27.53 18.15
CA ARG A 226 0.87 26.18 18.74
C ARG A 226 0.74 25.05 17.72
N PHE A 227 0.35 25.36 16.47
CA PHE A 227 0.13 24.38 15.40
C PHE A 227 -0.91 23.32 15.78
N SER A 228 -2.13 23.80 16.02
CA SER A 228 -3.28 23.00 16.47
C SER A 228 -3.45 21.67 15.73
N LEU A 229 -3.77 20.62 16.50
CA LEU A 229 -4.19 19.33 15.97
C LEU A 229 -5.66 19.29 15.54
N GLU A 230 -6.44 20.36 15.75
CA GLU A 230 -7.89 20.34 15.48
C GLU A 230 -8.22 19.93 14.02
N GLY A 231 -9.15 18.97 13.89
CA GLY A 231 -9.49 18.27 12.65
C GLY A 231 -8.61 17.04 12.36
N GLY A 232 -7.68 16.70 13.24
CA GLY A 232 -6.77 15.54 13.18
C GLY A 232 -6.59 14.83 14.53
N GLU A 233 -7.56 14.97 15.44
CA GLU A 233 -7.55 14.47 16.83
C GLU A 233 -7.31 12.96 16.91
N SER A 234 -7.77 12.20 15.91
CA SER A 234 -7.56 10.76 15.79
C SER A 234 -6.08 10.35 15.71
N ALA A 235 -5.15 11.28 15.44
CA ALA A 235 -3.73 11.01 15.60
C ALA A 235 -3.35 10.64 17.05
N ILE A 236 -4.05 11.19 18.06
CA ILE A 236 -3.82 10.82 19.47
C ILE A 236 -4.38 9.43 19.77
N VAL A 237 -5.49 9.03 19.13
CA VAL A 237 -6.02 7.66 19.20
C VAL A 237 -5.01 6.69 18.59
N ALA A 238 -4.43 7.01 17.42
CA ALA A 238 -3.39 6.21 16.82
C ALA A 238 -2.17 6.06 17.75
N MET A 239 -1.67 7.16 18.32
CA MET A 239 -0.52 7.09 19.24
C MET A 239 -0.80 6.29 20.51
N ASP A 240 -1.98 6.42 21.10
CA ASP A 240 -2.41 5.61 22.24
C ASP A 240 -2.43 4.11 21.89
N GLU A 241 -2.95 3.78 20.71
CA GLU A 241 -3.05 2.41 20.25
C GLU A 241 -1.67 1.82 19.90
N ILE A 242 -0.76 2.60 19.30
CA ILE A 242 0.63 2.17 19.09
C ILE A 242 1.25 1.75 20.41
N ILE A 243 1.20 2.62 21.42
CA ILE A 243 1.80 2.38 22.74
C ILE A 243 1.20 1.15 23.40
N ARG A 244 -0.13 1.02 23.36
CA ARG A 244 -0.85 -0.09 23.99
C ARG A 244 -0.52 -1.42 23.34
N VAL A 245 -0.54 -1.49 22.01
CA VAL A 245 -0.28 -2.72 21.25
C VAL A 245 1.19 -3.07 21.28
N ALA A 246 2.10 -2.11 21.07
CA ALA A 246 3.54 -2.31 21.14
C ALA A 246 3.97 -2.82 22.53
N GLY A 247 3.48 -2.19 23.60
CA GLY A 247 3.76 -2.65 24.96
C GLY A 247 3.22 -4.05 25.24
N GLY A 248 2.01 -4.38 24.75
CA GLY A 248 1.46 -5.74 24.81
C GLY A 248 2.26 -6.79 24.03
N LEU A 249 2.99 -6.38 23.00
CA LEU A 249 3.89 -7.22 22.20
C LEU A 249 5.34 -7.21 22.73
N GLY A 250 5.59 -6.64 23.90
CA GLY A 250 6.90 -6.66 24.57
C GLY A 250 7.89 -5.60 24.08
N VAL A 251 7.43 -4.55 23.39
CA VAL A 251 8.28 -3.38 23.09
C VAL A 251 8.60 -2.66 24.40
N ALA A 252 9.89 -2.44 24.64
CA ALA A 252 10.40 -1.81 25.86
C ALA A 252 10.62 -0.30 25.71
N GLU A 253 10.96 0.16 24.51
CA GLU A 253 11.15 1.59 24.22
C GLU A 253 10.51 1.97 22.88
N THR A 254 9.93 3.18 22.83
CA THR A 254 9.48 3.81 21.58
C THR A 254 10.13 5.17 21.40
N VAL A 255 10.72 5.40 20.24
CA VAL A 255 11.34 6.69 19.88
C VAL A 255 10.50 7.34 18.78
N ILE A 256 10.05 8.56 19.04
CA ILE A 256 9.10 9.30 18.21
C ILE A 256 9.84 10.46 17.52
N GLY A 257 9.71 10.53 16.21
CA GLY A 257 10.05 11.72 15.40
C GLY A 257 8.77 12.34 14.86
N MET A 258 8.63 13.66 14.95
CA MET A 258 7.47 14.34 14.39
C MET A 258 7.74 15.78 13.99
N ALA A 259 6.90 16.28 13.08
CA ALA A 259 6.80 17.69 12.74
C ALA A 259 6.14 18.54 13.85
N HIS A 260 5.80 19.80 13.54
CA HIS A 260 5.19 20.74 14.50
C HIS A 260 3.73 20.42 14.83
N ARG A 261 2.97 19.82 13.90
CA ARG A 261 1.52 19.72 14.01
C ARG A 261 1.09 18.76 15.13
N GLY A 262 0.29 19.26 16.06
CA GLY A 262 -0.19 18.50 17.21
C GLY A 262 0.90 18.08 18.20
N ARG A 263 2.12 18.63 18.10
CA ARG A 263 3.23 18.24 18.97
C ARG A 263 2.95 18.47 20.45
N LEU A 264 2.33 19.60 20.79
CA LEU A 264 1.96 19.88 22.18
C LEU A 264 0.91 18.88 22.69
N ASN A 265 0.04 18.43 21.79
CA ASN A 265 -0.97 17.43 22.07
C ASN A 265 -0.33 16.06 22.37
N VAL A 266 0.61 15.63 21.52
CA VAL A 266 1.41 14.40 21.74
C VAL A 266 2.21 14.50 23.05
N LEU A 267 2.86 15.64 23.32
CA LEU A 267 3.60 15.83 24.57
C LEU A 267 2.72 15.60 25.82
N VAL A 268 1.53 16.17 25.86
CA VAL A 268 0.63 16.09 27.03
C VAL A 268 -0.13 14.76 27.06
N ASN A 269 -0.83 14.42 25.98
CA ASN A 269 -1.80 13.33 25.94
C ASN A 269 -1.17 11.96 25.60
N THR A 270 0.07 11.93 25.11
CA THR A 270 0.81 10.69 24.81
C THR A 270 1.99 10.50 25.76
N LEU A 271 2.89 11.49 25.88
CA LEU A 271 4.08 11.37 26.75
C LEU A 271 3.82 11.77 28.21
N GLY A 272 2.65 12.31 28.56
CA GLY A 272 2.34 12.68 29.94
C GLY A 272 3.14 13.89 30.45
N LYS A 273 3.62 14.77 29.57
CA LYS A 273 4.19 16.06 29.97
C LYS A 273 3.13 16.82 30.77
N SER A 274 3.48 17.24 31.98
CA SER A 274 2.53 17.92 32.86
C SER A 274 1.99 19.20 32.19
N PRO A 275 0.67 19.43 32.17
CA PRO A 275 0.10 20.67 31.65
C PRO A 275 0.67 21.92 32.31
N SER A 276 1.04 21.87 33.60
CA SER A 276 1.65 23.02 34.29
C SER A 276 3.01 23.40 33.72
N MET A 277 3.81 22.40 33.32
CA MET A 277 5.09 22.60 32.64
C MET A 277 4.90 23.17 31.24
N LEU A 278 3.87 22.71 30.50
CA LEU A 278 3.54 23.31 29.22
C LEU A 278 3.10 24.77 29.39
N PHE A 279 2.22 25.07 30.35
CA PHE A 279 1.71 26.41 30.58
C PHE A 279 2.79 27.40 31.03
N SER A 280 3.80 26.96 31.78
CA SER A 280 4.94 27.81 32.15
C SER A 280 5.77 28.23 30.94
N GLU A 281 5.89 27.39 29.91
CA GLU A 281 6.52 27.72 28.62
C GLU A 281 5.72 28.77 27.85
N PHE A 282 4.39 28.72 27.91
CA PHE A 282 3.53 29.77 27.31
C PHE A 282 3.60 31.10 28.06
N GLU A 283 3.86 31.07 29.37
CA GLU A 283 3.98 32.25 30.23
C GLU A 283 5.40 32.83 30.25
N GLY A 284 6.37 32.21 29.58
CA GLY A 284 7.77 32.66 29.56
C GLY A 284 8.49 32.48 30.90
N LYS A 285 7.97 31.64 31.80
CA LYS A 285 8.51 31.39 33.14
C LYS A 285 9.41 30.16 33.23
N ALA A 286 9.61 29.46 32.11
CA ALA A 286 10.47 28.29 32.07
C ALA A 286 11.93 28.72 32.30
N ALA A 287 12.57 28.17 33.34
CA ALA A 287 13.99 28.33 33.56
C ALA A 287 14.73 27.60 32.42
N ALA A 288 15.46 28.35 31.59
CA ALA A 288 16.36 27.78 30.61
C ALA A 288 17.77 27.72 31.23
N ASP A 289 18.24 26.52 31.56
CA ASP A 289 19.64 26.30 31.99
C ASP A 289 20.64 26.56 30.86
N LEU A 290 20.17 26.61 29.60
CA LEU A 290 20.97 26.85 28.40
C LEU A 290 20.70 28.25 27.83
N THR A 291 21.76 28.95 27.46
CA THR A 291 21.76 30.35 27.02
C THR A 291 21.09 30.61 25.65
N ALA A 292 20.77 29.58 24.88
CA ALA A 292 20.29 29.68 23.49
C ALA A 292 19.05 28.80 23.20
N GLY A 293 18.14 28.64 24.16
CA GLY A 293 16.96 27.75 24.05
C GLY A 293 16.16 27.88 22.75
N ASP A 294 15.40 26.83 22.40
CA ASP A 294 14.58 26.75 21.18
C ASP A 294 13.09 26.94 21.47
N VAL A 295 12.26 27.05 20.45
CA VAL A 295 10.80 27.19 20.59
C VAL A 295 10.16 25.92 21.16
N LYS A 296 9.10 26.08 21.95
CA LYS A 296 8.39 25.01 22.69
C LYS A 296 8.03 23.77 21.87
N TYR A 297 7.76 23.94 20.57
CA TYR A 297 7.42 22.86 19.65
C TYR A 297 8.64 22.23 18.91
N HIS A 298 9.87 22.51 19.35
CA HIS A 298 11.08 21.78 18.93
C HIS A 298 11.68 20.92 20.05
N MET A 299 11.27 21.17 21.30
CA MET A 299 11.81 20.50 22.47
C MET A 299 11.41 19.02 22.50
N GLY A 300 12.37 18.15 22.78
CA GLY A 300 12.15 16.74 23.06
C GLY A 300 11.61 16.50 24.47
N PHE A 301 11.19 15.27 24.75
CA PHE A 301 10.71 14.87 26.06
C PHE A 301 10.88 13.36 26.25
N SER A 302 11.02 12.90 27.49
CA SER A 302 11.08 11.47 27.78
C SER A 302 10.31 11.15 29.04
N SER A 303 9.65 10.00 29.04
CA SER A 303 8.82 9.53 30.15
C SER A 303 8.59 8.03 30.06
N ASP A 304 8.30 7.40 31.19
CA ASP A 304 7.82 6.03 31.22
C ASP A 304 6.30 6.03 31.30
N VAL A 305 5.65 5.22 30.45
CA VAL A 305 4.20 5.06 30.46
C VAL A 305 3.83 3.61 30.74
N MET A 306 2.72 3.40 31.46
CA MET A 306 2.22 2.06 31.74
C MET A 306 1.45 1.51 30.55
N THR A 307 1.83 0.30 30.11
CA THR A 307 1.15 -0.46 29.05
C THR A 307 0.65 -1.79 29.62
N PRO A 308 -0.20 -2.55 28.90
CA PRO A 308 -0.62 -3.88 29.33
C PRO A 308 0.55 -4.86 29.57
N GLY A 309 1.68 -4.67 28.88
CA GLY A 309 2.89 -5.50 29.04
C GLY A 309 3.89 -4.99 30.08
N GLY A 310 3.57 -3.89 30.78
CA GLY A 310 4.47 -3.24 31.75
C GLY A 310 4.88 -1.82 31.34
N PRO A 311 5.83 -1.20 32.06
CA PRO A 311 6.33 0.12 31.73
C PRO A 311 7.08 0.11 30.39
N MET A 312 6.77 1.08 29.53
CA MET A 312 7.47 1.33 28.28
C MET A 312 8.07 2.74 28.29
N HIS A 313 9.34 2.86 27.94
CA HIS A 313 10.03 4.14 27.85
C HIS A 313 9.69 4.85 26.54
N LEU A 314 9.21 6.09 26.62
CA LEU A 314 8.94 6.93 25.46
C LEU A 314 9.98 8.04 25.35
N THR A 315 10.45 8.29 24.14
CA THR A 315 11.28 9.44 23.82
C THR A 315 10.71 10.18 22.62
N LEU A 316 10.35 11.45 22.77
CA LEU A 316 10.13 12.37 21.65
C LEU A 316 11.45 13.08 21.33
N ALA A 317 11.93 12.93 20.10
CA ALA A 317 13.18 13.55 19.67
C ALA A 317 13.04 15.07 19.49
N PHE A 318 14.14 15.80 19.73
CA PHE A 318 14.28 17.20 19.35
C PHE A 318 14.32 17.32 17.84
N ASN A 319 13.73 18.37 17.26
CA ASN A 319 13.83 18.62 15.82
C ASN A 319 13.88 20.12 15.50
N PRO A 320 14.59 20.52 14.44
CA PRO A 320 14.49 21.87 13.91
C PRO A 320 13.17 22.07 13.14
N SER A 321 12.95 23.28 12.63
CA SER A 321 11.82 23.57 11.72
C SER A 321 11.92 22.89 10.35
N HIS A 322 13.11 22.40 9.97
CA HIS A 322 13.29 21.65 8.72
C HIS A 322 12.52 20.33 8.83
N LEU A 323 11.42 20.21 8.09
CA LEU A 323 10.56 19.03 8.15
C LEU A 323 11.31 17.78 7.65
N GLU A 324 10.88 16.61 8.12
CA GLU A 324 11.38 15.29 7.73
C GLU A 324 12.85 14.97 8.10
N ILE A 325 13.72 15.96 8.32
CA ILE A 325 15.15 15.71 8.65
C ILE A 325 15.35 14.98 9.98
N ILE A 326 14.34 15.02 10.86
CA ILE A 326 14.33 14.28 12.13
C ILE A 326 14.22 12.76 11.93
N ASN A 327 13.68 12.32 10.80
CA ASN A 327 13.38 10.91 10.54
C ASN A 327 14.65 10.02 10.59
N PRO A 328 15.72 10.27 9.80
CA PRO A 328 16.94 9.47 9.89
C PRO A 328 17.65 9.60 11.25
N VAL A 329 17.49 10.72 11.95
CA VAL A 329 18.06 10.92 13.29
C VAL A 329 17.39 9.98 14.30
N VAL A 330 16.06 9.82 14.22
CA VAL A 330 15.32 8.86 15.04
C VAL A 330 15.72 7.43 14.70
N GLU A 331 15.88 7.08 13.42
CA GLU A 331 16.35 5.74 13.04
C GLU A 331 17.73 5.43 13.63
N GLY A 332 18.69 6.36 13.53
CA GLY A 332 20.00 6.20 14.16
C GLY A 332 19.92 6.08 15.69
N SER A 333 19.03 6.84 16.31
CA SER A 333 18.74 6.82 17.75
C SER A 333 18.17 5.46 18.20
N VAL A 334 17.28 4.86 17.40
CA VAL A 334 16.72 3.53 17.62
C VAL A 334 17.78 2.46 17.41
N TYR A 335 18.53 2.52 16.31
CA TYR A 335 19.61 1.57 16.03
C TYR A 335 20.62 1.52 17.18
N ALA A 336 21.04 2.68 17.71
CA ALA A 336 21.95 2.75 18.86
C ALA A 336 21.37 2.08 20.12
N ARG A 337 20.06 2.22 20.37
CA ARG A 337 19.38 1.56 21.50
C ARG A 337 19.25 0.05 21.29
N GLN A 338 18.96 -0.40 20.07
CA GLN A 338 18.91 -1.82 19.72
C GLN A 338 20.26 -2.48 19.95
N VAL A 339 21.35 -1.85 19.49
CA VAL A 339 22.73 -2.30 19.74
C VAL A 339 23.03 -2.34 21.24
N ARG A 340 22.70 -1.28 21.98
CA ARG A 340 22.91 -1.22 23.44
C ARG A 340 22.18 -2.34 24.18
N ARG A 341 21.00 -2.72 23.72
CA ARG A 341 20.16 -3.77 24.32
C ARG A 341 20.51 -5.19 23.87
N GLY A 342 21.34 -5.35 22.84
CA GLY A 342 21.52 -6.64 22.17
C GLY A 342 20.24 -7.14 21.50
N ASP A 343 19.38 -6.22 21.04
CA ASP A 343 18.11 -6.52 20.38
C ASP A 343 18.32 -6.92 18.91
N GLU A 344 18.94 -8.08 18.69
CA GLU A 344 19.24 -8.60 17.34
C GLU A 344 17.97 -8.82 16.50
N GLN A 345 16.85 -9.13 17.17
CA GLN A 345 15.54 -9.31 16.56
C GLN A 345 14.79 -7.99 16.33
N LYS A 346 15.36 -6.85 16.74
CA LYS A 346 14.80 -5.50 16.54
C LYS A 346 13.34 -5.38 17.03
N SER A 347 13.03 -6.06 18.12
CA SER A 347 11.65 -6.25 18.62
C SER A 347 11.34 -5.42 19.87
N GLN A 348 12.36 -4.89 20.54
CA GLN A 348 12.22 -4.19 21.82
C GLN A 348 12.24 -2.66 21.68
N VAL A 349 12.80 -2.12 20.59
CA VAL A 349 12.83 -0.68 20.33
C VAL A 349 12.05 -0.38 19.03
N LEU A 350 11.00 0.43 19.16
CA LEU A 350 10.10 0.80 18.07
C LEU A 350 10.32 2.25 17.63
N PRO A 351 10.72 2.51 16.37
CA PRO A 351 10.64 3.82 15.77
C PRO A 351 9.19 4.13 15.36
N VAL A 352 8.73 5.34 15.68
CA VAL A 352 7.45 5.90 15.21
C VAL A 352 7.73 7.27 14.60
N LEU A 353 7.35 7.45 13.34
CA LEU A 353 7.57 8.70 12.61
C LEU A 353 6.22 9.32 12.19
N ILE A 354 6.02 10.60 12.55
CA ILE A 354 4.80 11.34 12.25
C ILE A 354 5.11 12.44 11.23
N HIS A 355 4.44 12.36 10.08
CA HIS A 355 4.67 13.21 8.93
C HIS A 355 3.49 14.13 8.61
N GLY A 356 3.77 15.21 7.87
CA GLY A 356 2.73 15.96 7.15
C GLY A 356 2.63 15.49 5.69
N ASP A 357 1.43 15.54 5.11
CA ASP A 357 1.16 15.10 3.73
C ASP A 357 2.04 15.76 2.66
N ALA A 358 2.18 17.09 2.69
CA ALA A 358 3.01 17.79 1.71
C ALA A 358 4.50 17.51 1.89
N ALA A 359 4.94 17.38 3.15
CA ALA A 359 6.35 17.18 3.48
C ALA A 359 6.81 15.75 3.19
N VAL A 360 5.98 14.74 3.51
CA VAL A 360 6.31 13.33 3.24
C VAL A 360 6.49 13.06 1.75
N ALA A 361 5.66 13.68 0.91
CA ALA A 361 5.72 13.56 -0.54
C ALA A 361 6.87 14.37 -1.17
N GLY A 362 7.27 15.49 -0.56
CA GLY A 362 8.17 16.47 -1.17
C GLY A 362 9.63 16.44 -0.72
N GLN A 363 9.95 15.90 0.46
CA GLN A 363 11.31 15.93 1.00
C GLN A 363 12.09 14.64 0.67
N GLY A 364 13.20 14.78 -0.07
CA GLY A 364 14.02 13.64 -0.53
C GLY A 364 14.66 12.82 0.59
N VAL A 365 14.84 13.39 1.78
CA VAL A 365 15.39 12.67 2.95
C VAL A 365 14.56 11.43 3.32
N ASN A 366 13.26 11.45 3.03
CA ASN A 366 12.39 10.29 3.26
C ASN A 366 12.74 9.13 2.34
N GLN A 367 13.04 9.41 1.07
CA GLN A 367 13.49 8.40 0.12
C GLN A 367 14.83 7.79 0.57
N GLU A 368 15.78 8.63 1.01
CA GLU A 368 17.08 8.17 1.51
C GLU A 368 16.92 7.26 2.75
N MET A 369 16.11 7.67 3.72
CA MET A 369 15.84 6.89 4.93
C MET A 369 15.13 5.56 4.61
N LEU A 370 14.10 5.57 3.75
CA LEU A 370 13.39 4.36 3.35
C LEU A 370 14.33 3.36 2.66
N ASN A 371 15.23 3.84 1.81
CA ASN A 371 16.23 2.99 1.17
C ASN A 371 17.14 2.27 2.19
N PHE A 372 17.30 2.81 3.40
CA PHE A 372 18.09 2.20 4.46
C PHE A 372 17.31 1.26 5.39
N SER A 373 15.98 1.25 5.36
CA SER A 373 15.13 0.60 6.37
C SER A 373 15.35 -0.92 6.51
N GLN A 374 15.76 -1.58 5.43
CA GLN A 374 16.06 -3.02 5.38
C GLN A 374 17.56 -3.34 5.25
N THR A 375 18.44 -2.34 5.24
CA THR A 375 19.88 -2.57 5.11
C THR A 375 20.48 -3.07 6.42
N ARG A 376 21.53 -3.90 6.33
CA ARG A 376 22.18 -4.50 7.52
C ARG A 376 22.71 -3.48 8.53
N GLY A 377 23.20 -2.32 8.07
CA GLY A 377 23.93 -1.35 8.88
C GLY A 377 23.08 -0.20 9.42
N TYR A 378 21.84 -0.08 8.95
CA TYR A 378 20.96 1.05 9.29
C TYR A 378 19.54 0.62 9.64
N GLY A 379 19.07 -0.53 9.13
CA GLY A 379 17.69 -0.97 9.32
C GLY A 379 17.37 -1.22 10.78
N THR A 380 16.20 -0.78 11.22
CA THR A 380 15.73 -0.83 12.62
C THR A 380 14.60 -1.83 12.83
N GLY A 381 14.37 -2.72 11.84
CA GLY A 381 13.33 -3.75 11.91
C GLY A 381 11.95 -3.19 11.59
N GLY A 382 11.90 -2.21 10.70
CA GLY A 382 10.68 -1.54 10.27
C GLY A 382 10.25 -0.41 11.20
N THR A 383 9.63 0.59 10.59
CA THR A 383 9.11 1.79 11.25
C THR A 383 7.61 1.91 11.07
N VAL A 384 6.92 2.36 12.12
CA VAL A 384 5.49 2.70 12.01
C VAL A 384 5.38 4.18 11.63
N HIS A 385 4.91 4.43 10.42
CA HIS A 385 4.73 5.78 9.89
C HIS A 385 3.27 6.22 10.05
N ILE A 386 3.05 7.37 10.66
CA ILE A 386 1.75 8.04 10.72
C ILE A 386 1.82 9.30 9.86
N VAL A 387 0.94 9.42 8.87
CA VAL A 387 0.80 10.67 8.12
C VAL A 387 -0.45 11.38 8.59
N ILE A 388 -0.30 12.61 9.10
CA ILE A 388 -1.43 13.48 9.43
C ILE A 388 -1.81 14.26 8.17
N ASN A 389 -2.62 13.63 7.33
CA ASN A 389 -2.99 14.12 6.01
C ASN A 389 -4.22 15.04 6.08
N ASN A 390 -4.00 16.31 6.41
CA ASN A 390 -5.04 17.35 6.36
C ASN A 390 -5.37 17.85 4.96
N GLN A 391 -4.75 17.29 3.91
CA GLN A 391 -5.00 17.64 2.52
C GLN A 391 -4.57 19.09 2.18
N ILE A 392 -3.63 19.66 2.94
CA ILE A 392 -3.14 21.05 2.76
C ILE A 392 -1.76 21.30 3.40
N GLY A 393 -0.79 21.64 2.55
CA GLY A 393 0.54 22.14 2.96
C GLY A 393 0.59 23.66 2.98
N PHE A 394 0.58 24.29 4.16
CA PHE A 394 0.48 25.75 4.31
C PHE A 394 -0.74 26.33 3.56
N THR A 395 -0.54 26.90 2.37
CA THR A 395 -1.54 27.47 1.45
C THR A 395 -1.69 26.66 0.16
N THR A 396 -1.03 25.52 0.03
CA THR A 396 -1.05 24.67 -1.16
C THR A 396 -1.90 23.44 -0.87
N SER A 397 -3.05 23.34 -1.54
CA SER A 397 -4.01 22.24 -1.37
C SER A 397 -4.33 21.48 -2.65
N ASP A 398 -4.02 22.04 -3.83
CA ASP A 398 -4.19 21.33 -5.09
C ASP A 398 -3.12 20.25 -5.19
N PRO A 399 -3.48 18.95 -5.29
CA PRO A 399 -2.50 17.88 -5.36
C PRO A 399 -1.49 18.05 -6.50
N ARG A 400 -1.88 18.70 -7.61
CA ARG A 400 -1.02 18.93 -8.78
C ARG A 400 0.16 19.86 -8.49
N ASP A 401 0.09 20.65 -7.42
CA ASP A 401 1.11 21.63 -7.05
C ASP A 401 2.20 21.06 -6.14
N TYR A 402 1.96 19.93 -5.45
CA TYR A 402 2.92 19.39 -4.48
C TYR A 402 3.16 17.88 -4.56
N ARG A 403 2.44 17.14 -5.42
CA ARG A 403 2.75 15.73 -5.72
C ARG A 403 2.33 15.33 -7.13
N SER A 404 2.96 14.28 -7.65
CA SER A 404 2.65 13.72 -8.99
C SER A 404 1.92 12.37 -8.93
N SER A 405 1.65 11.89 -7.73
CA SER A 405 1.02 10.60 -7.47
C SER A 405 -0.37 10.78 -6.82
N LEU A 406 -1.13 9.69 -6.66
CA LEU A 406 -2.49 9.76 -6.13
C LEU A 406 -2.47 10.12 -4.63
N TYR A 407 -1.64 9.40 -3.87
CA TYR A 407 -1.52 9.54 -2.42
C TYR A 407 -0.18 10.16 -2.05
N CYS A 408 -0.14 10.94 -0.95
CA CYS A 408 1.12 11.48 -0.44
C CYS A 408 2.08 10.37 0.06
N THR A 409 1.55 9.19 0.35
CA THR A 409 2.27 8.02 0.85
C THR A 409 2.81 7.11 -0.24
N ASP A 410 2.68 7.44 -1.53
CA ASP A 410 3.16 6.60 -2.62
C ASP A 410 4.69 6.35 -2.57
N ILE A 411 5.46 7.23 -1.89
CA ILE A 411 6.90 7.03 -1.68
C ILE A 411 7.24 5.75 -0.91
N PHE A 412 6.35 5.30 -0.01
CA PHE A 412 6.56 4.09 0.79
C PHE A 412 6.45 2.80 -0.03
N LYS A 413 5.85 2.87 -1.23
CA LYS A 413 5.80 1.73 -2.17
C LYS A 413 7.20 1.35 -2.67
N MET A 414 8.18 2.25 -2.59
CA MET A 414 9.59 1.97 -2.92
C MET A 414 10.13 0.75 -2.16
N VAL A 415 9.73 0.59 -0.90
CA VAL A 415 10.16 -0.52 -0.04
C VAL A 415 9.07 -1.57 0.16
N GLU A 416 8.01 -1.52 -0.66
CA GLU A 416 6.84 -2.38 -0.57
C GLU A 416 6.21 -2.41 0.84
N ALA A 417 6.22 -1.28 1.56
CA ALA A 417 5.56 -1.16 2.87
C ALA A 417 4.04 -1.06 2.67
N PRO A 418 3.20 -1.85 3.37
CA PRO A 418 1.75 -1.72 3.25
C PRO A 418 1.28 -0.36 3.77
N ILE A 419 0.26 0.19 3.10
CA ILE A 419 -0.32 1.50 3.42
C ILE A 419 -1.80 1.31 3.76
N PHE A 420 -2.21 1.87 4.90
CA PHE A 420 -3.61 1.92 5.32
C PHE A 420 -4.08 3.37 5.34
N HIS A 421 -4.84 3.76 4.34
CA HIS A 421 -5.56 5.03 4.35
C HIS A 421 -6.79 4.88 5.22
N VAL A 422 -7.00 5.83 6.13
CA VAL A 422 -8.11 5.77 7.07
C VAL A 422 -8.74 7.14 7.24
N ASN A 423 -10.07 7.16 7.25
CA ASN A 423 -10.84 8.37 7.51
C ASN A 423 -10.65 8.82 8.96
N GLY A 424 -10.13 10.03 9.15
CA GLY A 424 -9.87 10.61 10.47
C GLY A 424 -11.10 10.81 11.35
N ASP A 425 -12.31 10.87 10.77
CA ASP A 425 -13.57 10.95 11.52
C ASP A 425 -14.06 9.60 12.07
N ASP A 426 -13.40 8.49 11.71
CA ASP A 426 -13.68 7.15 12.22
C ASP A 426 -12.55 6.67 13.15
N PRO A 427 -12.55 7.09 14.44
CA PRO A 427 -11.46 6.76 15.35
C PRO A 427 -11.41 5.26 15.71
N GLU A 428 -12.51 4.50 15.53
CA GLU A 428 -12.50 3.05 15.67
C GLU A 428 -11.70 2.42 14.52
N ALA A 429 -11.94 2.84 13.27
CA ALA A 429 -11.14 2.40 12.13
C ALA A 429 -9.65 2.78 12.30
N VAL A 430 -9.36 4.00 12.76
CA VAL A 430 -7.98 4.47 13.03
C VAL A 430 -7.29 3.57 14.06
N ALA A 431 -7.94 3.27 15.18
CA ALA A 431 -7.39 2.36 16.18
C ALA A 431 -7.10 0.97 15.56
N PHE A 432 -8.04 0.41 14.81
CA PHE A 432 -7.87 -0.91 14.21
C PHE A 432 -6.71 -1.01 13.22
N VAL A 433 -6.60 -0.09 12.26
CA VAL A 433 -5.49 -0.12 11.29
C VAL A 433 -4.14 0.18 11.95
N THR A 434 -4.15 0.96 13.03
CA THR A 434 -2.94 1.25 13.80
C THR A 434 -2.46 0.03 14.57
N ALA A 435 -3.36 -0.71 15.21
CA ALA A 435 -3.04 -1.99 15.84
C ALA A 435 -2.47 -2.98 14.81
N LEU A 436 -3.14 -3.09 13.65
CA LEU A 436 -2.70 -3.93 12.54
C LEU A 436 -1.30 -3.54 12.05
N ALA A 437 -0.99 -2.24 11.96
CA ALA A 437 0.31 -1.75 11.57
C ALA A 437 1.40 -2.17 12.56
N VAL A 438 1.19 -1.99 13.87
CA VAL A 438 2.18 -2.41 14.89
C VAL A 438 2.40 -3.93 14.85
N GLU A 439 1.34 -4.71 14.73
CA GLU A 439 1.43 -6.16 14.59
C GLU A 439 2.20 -6.57 13.32
N PHE A 440 1.94 -5.92 12.19
CA PHE A 440 2.65 -6.16 10.93
C PHE A 440 4.15 -5.88 11.09
N ARG A 441 4.50 -4.71 11.65
CA ARG A 441 5.90 -4.34 11.91
C ARG A 441 6.55 -5.37 12.83
N GLN A 442 5.90 -5.77 13.91
CA GLN A 442 6.45 -6.75 14.83
C GLN A 442 6.62 -8.13 14.19
N GLN A 443 5.71 -8.55 13.32
CA GLN A 443 5.77 -9.86 12.66
C GLN A 443 6.83 -9.91 11.55
N PHE A 444 6.90 -8.89 10.70
CA PHE A 444 7.68 -8.92 9.45
C PHE A 444 8.92 -8.04 9.46
N LYS A 445 9.13 -7.25 10.52
CA LYS A 445 10.27 -6.33 10.65
C LYS A 445 10.41 -5.37 9.48
N LYS A 446 9.27 -4.89 9.00
CA LYS A 446 9.13 -4.05 7.81
C LYS A 446 8.29 -2.82 8.12
N ASP A 447 8.63 -1.72 7.45
CA ASP A 447 7.93 -0.45 7.52
C ASP A 447 6.45 -0.63 7.16
N VAL A 448 5.61 0.21 7.76
CA VAL A 448 4.16 0.21 7.57
C VAL A 448 3.62 1.62 7.76
N VAL A 449 2.59 1.97 7.00
CA VAL A 449 2.08 3.34 6.96
C VAL A 449 0.60 3.37 7.32
N VAL A 450 0.23 4.31 8.18
CA VAL A 450 -1.15 4.71 8.43
C VAL A 450 -1.32 6.16 7.96
N ASP A 451 -2.08 6.34 6.89
CA ASP A 451 -2.43 7.65 6.33
C ASP A 451 -3.77 8.10 6.92
N ILE A 452 -3.71 8.93 7.96
CA ILE A 452 -4.89 9.46 8.64
C ILE A 452 -5.38 10.69 7.85
N ILE A 453 -6.37 10.47 6.99
CA ILE A 453 -6.94 11.50 6.13
C ILE A 453 -7.93 12.31 6.96
N CYS A 454 -7.55 13.55 7.22
CA CYS A 454 -8.19 14.44 8.16
C CYS A 454 -8.34 15.83 7.52
N PHE A 455 -8.59 16.87 8.31
CA PHE A 455 -8.54 18.25 7.84
C PHE A 455 -7.77 19.13 8.84
N ARG A 456 -7.56 20.41 8.51
CA ARG A 456 -6.97 21.41 9.41
C ARG A 456 -8.03 22.45 9.70
N LYS A 457 -8.58 22.44 10.92
CA LYS A 457 -9.70 23.32 11.30
C LYS A 457 -9.35 24.81 11.23
N LEU A 458 -8.12 25.17 11.61
CA LEU A 458 -7.61 26.54 11.63
C LEU A 458 -6.64 26.80 10.46
N GLY A 459 -6.10 28.02 10.37
CA GLY A 459 -4.97 28.36 9.50
C GLY A 459 -3.72 27.50 9.76
N HIS A 460 -2.66 27.70 8.98
CA HIS A 460 -1.41 26.95 9.18
C HIS A 460 -0.81 27.23 10.55
N ASN A 461 -0.80 28.50 10.93
CA ASN A 461 -0.70 28.91 12.32
C ASN A 461 -1.98 29.65 12.75
N GLU A 462 -2.10 29.91 14.05
CA GLU A 462 -3.29 30.49 14.68
C GLU A 462 -3.62 31.93 14.26
N GLN A 463 -2.71 32.60 13.54
CA GLN A 463 -2.88 33.97 13.02
C GLN A 463 -3.13 34.01 11.51
N ASP A 464 -2.98 32.88 10.81
CA ASP A 464 -3.15 32.83 9.35
C ASP A 464 -4.63 32.73 8.97
N GLU A 465 -5.04 33.45 7.92
CA GLU A 465 -6.39 33.38 7.34
C GLU A 465 -6.41 32.42 6.13
N PRO A 466 -6.88 31.17 6.28
CA PRO A 466 -6.83 30.19 5.21
C PRO A 466 -7.90 30.41 4.12
N MET A 467 -8.97 31.18 4.39
CA MET A 467 -10.00 31.44 3.39
C MET A 467 -9.50 32.28 2.21
N VAL A 468 -8.34 32.96 2.35
CA VAL A 468 -7.71 33.70 1.25
C VAL A 468 -7.34 32.78 0.09
N THR A 469 -6.88 31.55 0.38
CA THR A 469 -6.37 30.62 -0.64
C THR A 469 -7.22 29.36 -0.75
N GLN A 470 -7.93 28.93 0.30
CA GLN A 470 -8.79 27.74 0.32
C GLN A 470 -10.24 28.02 0.77
N PRO A 471 -10.97 28.94 0.13
CA PRO A 471 -12.30 29.35 0.58
C PRO A 471 -13.33 28.19 0.56
N LEU A 472 -13.31 27.32 -0.45
CA LEU A 472 -14.27 26.22 -0.55
C LEU A 472 -14.06 25.15 0.52
N MET A 473 -12.79 24.80 0.80
CA MET A 473 -12.45 23.82 1.84
C MET A 473 -12.88 24.31 3.22
N TYR A 474 -12.56 25.56 3.56
CA TYR A 474 -12.85 26.10 4.88
C TYR A 474 -14.34 26.43 5.10
N ARG A 475 -15.12 26.68 4.04
CA ARG A 475 -16.59 26.72 4.13
C ARG A 475 -17.21 25.37 4.48
N THR A 476 -16.60 24.27 4.05
CA THR A 476 -17.04 22.92 4.44
C THR A 476 -16.66 22.63 5.88
N ILE A 477 -15.44 22.97 6.29
CA ILE A 477 -14.94 22.78 7.67
C ILE A 477 -15.76 23.55 8.71
N GLN A 478 -16.32 24.71 8.34
CA GLN A 478 -17.13 25.54 9.24
C GLN A 478 -18.55 25.00 9.51
N LYS A 479 -19.02 24.04 8.71
CA LYS A 479 -20.32 23.37 8.88
C LYS A 479 -20.16 22.14 9.75
#